data_AF-W6L244-F1
#
_entry.id   AF-W6L244-F1
#
_cell.length_a   1.000
_cell.length_b   1.000
_cell.length_c   1.000
_cell.angle_alpha   90.00
_cell.angle_beta   90.00
_cell.angle_gamma   90.00
#
_symmetry.space_group_name_H-M   'P 1'
#
loop_
_entity.id
_entity.type
_entity.pdbx_description
1 polymer ?
#
loop_
_entity_poly.entity_id
_entity_poly.type
_entity_poly.pdbx_seq_one_letter_code
_entity_poly.pdbx_strand_id
1 'polypeptide(L)'
;MVDPALALVVADHFTFFGLVATHADTELQRILLEGADSGRVVGCIAQRELRAEGAPFNTEARYDAHEKCFFIRGTGKFAVVAAEFADWAIVSATLTLHKSDNQGTYLFLVPLREGGRLRKCVSVSPITSENDTLSSCGVSLIHFEEVRVEPNYLLHPFTVTKDGRVSYVEGKQTDISVLDVLQTRTRLATGAIYVGLMKKLLSDMVYFVSQKEVVGPDFRRNYPYFGIQHVQSALVSLVAKAYVYLIGWQRMLSSFTDMSSKLPRYEDHMKLTGTVHFLQEMLTNLNTFALEFVGIHAILSSSVIDSASAVVQLRKEGLDNSTLIREVAFKCVTKNIGTTHWGWWLTSFLQSLPSLDRLVKNPFYSPRNAELGRHYIFFSHKHYATKHRLRWSRELERRRGGSEHQWYDWVMFQHREVVHCGEAFMEMHFMDWIMNETQNCTDPRGRKLLRDVGWIYALTRQMDRLDFILSKQMLSEAKAVVLVSHLDNLVTVLAPQCVNMVDAMGLPDPFRAPYGLSEMESYWTIPGTNAHIQRGDKVALRQPKYEEGGSTKAEQETAREEEAEFDLFHGLADHPSYSKKRN
;
A
#
# COMPACT_ATOMS: atom_id res chain seq x y z
N MET A 1 6.92 -11.90 3.80
CA MET A 1 6.12 -12.32 4.98
C MET A 1 7.03 -12.73 6.14
N VAL A 2 8.02 -13.61 5.90
CA VAL A 2 8.86 -14.15 6.98
C VAL A 2 10.03 -13.23 7.33
N ASP A 3 10.83 -12.86 6.33
CA ASP A 3 12.02 -12.01 6.50
C ASP A 3 11.88 -10.74 5.64
N PRO A 4 11.65 -9.57 6.25
CA PRO A 4 11.53 -8.30 5.53
C PRO A 4 12.84 -7.84 4.90
N ALA A 5 13.99 -8.14 5.52
CA ALA A 5 15.31 -7.75 5.00
C ALA A 5 15.63 -8.52 3.72
N LEU A 6 15.46 -9.84 3.75
CA LEU A 6 15.61 -10.68 2.56
C LEU A 6 14.63 -10.27 1.46
N ALA A 7 13.38 -9.95 1.80
CA ALA A 7 12.39 -9.52 0.83
C ALA A 7 12.80 -8.22 0.10
N LEU A 8 13.44 -7.28 0.80
CA LEU A 8 13.99 -6.06 0.19
C LEU A 8 15.15 -6.38 -0.77
N VAL A 9 16.10 -7.21 -0.33
CA VAL A 9 17.25 -7.62 -1.16
C VAL A 9 16.79 -8.30 -2.44
N VAL A 10 15.89 -9.27 -2.32
CA VAL A 10 15.32 -10.04 -3.43
C VAL A 10 14.55 -9.11 -4.38
N ALA A 11 13.75 -8.19 -3.85
CA ALA A 11 13.00 -7.23 -4.66
C ALA A 11 13.90 -6.35 -5.54
N ASP A 12 14.98 -5.79 -4.97
CA ASP A 12 15.88 -4.91 -5.71
C ASP A 12 16.77 -5.70 -6.66
N HIS A 13 17.22 -6.89 -6.26
CA HIS A 13 17.98 -7.82 -7.09
C HIS A 13 17.21 -8.22 -8.35
N PHE A 14 15.97 -8.71 -8.22
CA PHE A 14 15.19 -9.12 -9.39
C PHE A 14 14.65 -7.93 -10.20
N THR A 15 14.47 -6.77 -9.58
CA THR A 15 14.18 -5.53 -10.33
C THR A 15 15.38 -5.11 -11.17
N PHE A 16 16.60 -5.20 -10.62
CA PHE A 16 17.86 -4.98 -11.35
C PHE A 16 17.98 -5.94 -12.53
N PHE A 17 17.84 -7.26 -12.30
CA PHE A 17 17.99 -8.25 -13.38
C PHE A 17 16.87 -8.17 -14.41
N GLY A 18 15.65 -7.81 -14.00
CA GLY A 18 14.60 -7.49 -14.95
C GLY A 18 14.98 -6.36 -15.90
N LEU A 19 15.64 -5.30 -15.39
CA LEU A 19 16.10 -4.19 -16.23
C LEU A 19 17.27 -4.59 -17.12
N VAL A 20 18.20 -5.41 -16.62
CA VAL A 20 19.27 -5.99 -17.44
C VAL A 20 18.65 -6.78 -18.60
N ALA A 21 17.73 -7.69 -18.32
CA ALA A 21 17.09 -8.54 -19.33
C ALA A 21 16.37 -7.76 -20.43
N THR A 22 15.79 -6.59 -20.12
CA THR A 22 15.01 -5.82 -21.10
C THR A 22 15.75 -4.63 -21.71
N HIS A 23 16.79 -4.09 -21.05
CA HIS A 23 17.42 -2.83 -21.45
C HIS A 23 18.95 -2.85 -21.48
N ALA A 24 19.64 -3.86 -20.96
CA ALA A 24 21.10 -3.93 -21.13
C ALA A 24 21.48 -4.32 -22.56
N ASP A 25 22.72 -4.05 -22.93
CA ASP A 25 23.31 -4.57 -24.16
C ASP A 25 23.41 -6.12 -24.13
N THR A 26 23.34 -6.76 -25.29
CA THR A 26 23.32 -8.22 -25.45
C THR A 26 24.51 -8.91 -24.78
N GLU A 27 25.70 -8.30 -24.81
CA GLU A 27 26.89 -8.86 -24.17
C GLU A 27 26.76 -8.86 -22.64
N LEU A 28 26.32 -7.72 -22.08
CA LEU A 28 26.10 -7.57 -20.65
C LEU A 28 24.95 -8.46 -20.16
N GLN A 29 23.88 -8.62 -20.94
CA GLN A 29 22.80 -9.56 -20.64
C GLN A 29 23.34 -10.98 -20.45
N ARG A 30 24.17 -11.46 -21.39
CA ARG A 30 24.73 -12.82 -21.33
C ARG A 30 25.60 -13.03 -20.10
N ILE A 31 26.43 -12.04 -19.75
CA ILE A 31 27.35 -12.12 -18.61
C ILE A 31 26.59 -12.08 -17.28
N LEU A 32 25.63 -11.17 -17.15
CA LEU A 32 24.98 -10.90 -15.87
C LEU A 32 23.88 -11.92 -15.55
N LEU A 33 23.06 -12.30 -16.54
CA LEU A 33 21.89 -13.16 -16.29
C LEU A 33 22.25 -14.59 -15.90
N GLU A 34 23.42 -15.10 -16.30
CA GLU A 34 23.88 -16.45 -15.91
C GLU A 34 24.05 -16.60 -14.39
N GLY A 35 24.39 -15.51 -13.69
CA GLY A 35 24.63 -15.50 -12.25
C GLY A 35 23.43 -15.08 -11.39
N ALA A 36 22.30 -14.66 -12.00
CA ALA A 36 21.18 -14.03 -11.30
C ALA A 36 20.53 -14.95 -10.26
N ASP A 37 19.92 -16.06 -10.69
CA ASP A 37 19.14 -16.95 -9.81
C ASP A 37 20.00 -17.65 -8.75
N SER A 38 21.29 -17.86 -9.04
CA SER A 38 22.23 -18.50 -8.10
C SER A 38 22.80 -17.56 -7.05
N GLY A 39 22.56 -16.25 -7.17
CA GLY A 39 23.17 -15.23 -6.31
C GLY A 39 24.68 -15.08 -6.49
N ARG A 40 25.27 -15.66 -7.54
CA ARG A 40 26.70 -15.48 -7.87
C ARG A 40 27.01 -14.06 -8.33
N VAL A 41 26.02 -13.38 -8.90
CA VAL A 41 26.08 -11.96 -9.25
C VAL A 41 24.91 -11.29 -8.56
N VAL A 42 25.20 -10.34 -7.66
CA VAL A 42 24.17 -9.59 -6.94
C VAL A 42 24.04 -8.19 -7.51
N GLY A 43 22.83 -7.81 -7.92
CA GLY A 43 22.51 -6.46 -8.37
C GLY A 43 21.79 -5.63 -7.30
N CYS A 44 22.02 -4.31 -7.30
CA CYS A 44 21.28 -3.34 -6.49
C CYS A 44 20.82 -2.12 -7.31
N ILE A 45 19.92 -1.31 -6.74
CA ILE A 45 19.34 -0.12 -7.40
C ILE A 45 19.73 1.15 -6.64
N ALA A 46 20.59 1.95 -7.26
CA ALA A 46 21.15 3.17 -6.68
C ALA A 46 20.49 4.42 -7.27
N GLN A 47 19.25 4.69 -6.84
CA GLN A 47 18.46 5.83 -7.31
C GLN A 47 18.52 7.04 -6.37
N ARG A 48 18.23 6.82 -5.09
CA ARG A 48 18.09 7.87 -4.07
C ARG A 48 19.43 8.53 -3.74
N GLU A 49 19.40 9.82 -3.43
CA GLU A 49 20.57 10.59 -3.02
C GLU A 49 20.38 11.22 -1.65
N LEU A 50 21.49 11.48 -0.96
CA LEU A 50 21.45 12.11 0.37
C LEU A 50 20.93 13.56 0.33
N ARG A 51 21.21 14.29 -0.75
CA ARG A 51 20.91 15.73 -0.89
C ARG A 51 19.76 16.05 -1.84
N ALA A 52 19.38 15.14 -2.72
CA ALA A 52 18.35 15.35 -3.73
C ALA A 52 17.28 14.26 -3.68
N GLU A 53 16.02 14.71 -3.71
CA GLU A 53 14.84 13.86 -3.79
C GLU A 53 14.29 13.91 -5.22
N GLY A 54 14.75 12.97 -6.06
CA GLY A 54 14.37 12.87 -7.46
C GLY A 54 15.27 13.65 -8.41
N ALA A 55 14.87 13.70 -9.69
CA ALA A 55 15.61 14.40 -10.73
C ALA A 55 15.46 15.93 -10.63
N PRO A 56 16.47 16.73 -11.02
CA PRO A 56 17.79 16.28 -11.48
C PRO A 56 18.67 15.77 -10.33
N PHE A 57 19.44 14.72 -10.61
CA PHE A 57 20.33 14.09 -9.63
C PHE A 57 21.68 14.82 -9.57
N ASN A 58 22.31 14.84 -8.40
CA ASN A 58 23.68 15.35 -8.22
C ASN A 58 24.74 14.35 -8.71
N THR A 59 24.39 13.07 -8.80
CA THR A 59 25.22 12.09 -9.49
C THR A 59 25.22 12.40 -10.98
N GLU A 60 26.40 12.62 -11.52
CA GLU A 60 26.63 13.00 -12.91
C GLU A 60 27.29 11.86 -13.67
N ALA A 61 26.83 11.63 -14.89
CA ALA A 61 27.50 10.79 -15.87
C ALA A 61 28.06 11.69 -16.97
N ARG A 62 29.36 11.99 -16.92
CA ARG A 62 30.01 12.87 -17.89
C ARG A 62 30.55 12.04 -19.06
N TYR A 63 30.10 12.31 -20.28
CA TYR A 63 30.66 11.69 -21.47
C TYR A 63 31.99 12.34 -21.86
N ASP A 64 33.01 11.53 -22.13
CA ASP A 64 34.28 11.95 -22.69
C ASP A 64 34.39 11.49 -24.15
N ALA A 65 34.39 12.46 -25.08
CA ALA A 65 34.45 12.18 -26.51
C ALA A 65 35.82 11.65 -26.98
N HIS A 66 36.91 11.96 -26.25
CA HIS A 66 38.25 11.50 -26.59
C HIS A 66 38.42 10.03 -26.20
N GLU A 67 38.05 9.68 -24.97
CA GLU A 67 38.17 8.31 -24.46
C GLU A 67 36.97 7.41 -24.80
N LYS A 68 35.89 8.01 -25.32
CA LYS A 68 34.62 7.34 -25.67
C LYS A 68 34.05 6.52 -24.51
N CYS A 69 34.00 7.13 -23.33
CA CYS A 69 33.47 6.51 -22.11
C CYS A 69 32.72 7.55 -21.27
N PHE A 70 31.98 7.07 -20.26
CA PHE A 70 31.40 7.92 -19.24
C PHE A 70 32.22 7.86 -17.97
N PHE A 71 32.28 8.99 -17.27
CA PHE A 71 32.78 9.09 -15.91
C PHE A 71 31.61 9.37 -14.98
N ILE A 72 31.30 8.41 -14.12
CA ILE A 72 30.26 8.54 -13.09
C ILE A 72 30.90 9.18 -11.85
N ARG A 73 30.35 10.30 -11.41
CA ARG A 73 30.80 11.00 -10.19
C ARG A 73 29.61 11.52 -9.39
N GLY A 74 29.70 11.51 -8.06
CA GLY A 74 28.60 12.02 -7.24
C GLY A 74 28.83 11.82 -5.74
N THR A 75 28.31 12.75 -4.95
CA THR A 75 28.57 12.82 -3.49
C THR A 75 27.77 11.84 -2.64
N GLY A 76 27.07 10.88 -3.23
CA GLY A 76 26.59 9.69 -2.51
C GLY A 76 25.15 9.28 -2.82
N LYS A 77 24.98 8.11 -3.43
CA LYS A 77 23.71 7.39 -3.47
C LYS A 77 23.40 6.87 -2.08
N PHE A 78 22.19 7.10 -1.57
CA PHE A 78 21.81 6.90 -0.17
C PHE A 78 20.75 5.81 -0.02
N ALA A 79 20.81 5.10 1.10
CA ALA A 79 19.87 4.02 1.46
C ALA A 79 19.74 2.95 0.36
N VAL A 80 20.88 2.58 -0.25
CA VAL A 80 20.90 1.57 -1.32
C VAL A 80 20.91 0.18 -0.68
N VAL A 81 19.80 -0.56 -0.83
CA VAL A 81 19.66 -1.94 -0.35
C VAL A 81 20.68 -2.84 -1.06
N ALA A 82 21.24 -3.82 -0.33
CA ALA A 82 22.25 -4.78 -0.79
C ALA A 82 23.60 -4.20 -1.20
N ALA A 83 23.80 -2.88 -1.15
CA ALA A 83 25.02 -2.23 -1.63
C ALA A 83 26.30 -2.71 -0.91
N GLU A 84 26.18 -3.19 0.33
CA GLU A 84 27.27 -3.76 1.12
C GLU A 84 27.90 -5.01 0.46
N PHE A 85 27.11 -5.79 -0.29
CA PHE A 85 27.56 -7.03 -0.91
C PHE A 85 27.22 -7.15 -2.40
N ALA A 86 26.55 -6.16 -3.00
CA ALA A 86 26.21 -6.17 -4.43
C ALA A 86 27.45 -6.05 -5.32
N ASP A 87 27.48 -6.83 -6.40
CA ASP A 87 28.54 -6.79 -7.42
C ASP A 87 28.30 -5.66 -8.42
N TRP A 88 27.04 -5.36 -8.70
CA TRP A 88 26.62 -4.40 -9.71
C TRP A 88 25.51 -3.48 -9.19
N ALA A 89 25.46 -2.26 -9.73
CA ALA A 89 24.38 -1.32 -9.48
C ALA A 89 23.79 -0.78 -10.79
N ILE A 90 22.47 -0.58 -10.82
CA ILE A 90 21.86 0.38 -11.73
C ILE A 90 21.87 1.74 -11.05
N VAL A 91 22.57 2.70 -11.63
CA VAL A 91 22.77 4.05 -11.10
C VAL A 91 21.97 5.04 -11.94
N SER A 92 21.07 5.81 -11.29
CA SER A 92 20.46 6.97 -11.94
C SER A 92 21.44 8.15 -11.91
N ALA A 93 21.71 8.76 -13.05
CA ALA A 93 22.63 9.89 -13.12
C ALA A 93 22.15 10.94 -14.13
N THR A 94 22.46 12.20 -13.86
CA THR A 94 22.29 13.30 -14.79
C THR A 94 23.39 13.23 -15.85
N LEU A 95 23.02 13.07 -17.11
CA LEU A 95 23.97 12.94 -18.22
C LEU A 95 24.44 14.32 -18.67
N THR A 96 25.76 14.47 -18.78
CA THR A 96 26.40 15.67 -19.33
C THR A 96 27.33 15.32 -20.49
N LEU A 97 27.07 15.90 -21.65
CA LEU A 97 27.91 15.70 -22.85
C LEU A 97 29.02 16.75 -22.94
N HIS A 98 28.72 17.97 -22.50
CA HIS A 98 29.64 19.09 -22.41
C HIS A 98 29.56 19.71 -21.01
N LYS A 99 30.55 20.51 -20.61
CA LYS A 99 30.71 21.05 -19.24
C LYS A 99 29.49 21.79 -18.66
N SER A 100 28.50 22.15 -19.48
CA SER A 100 27.28 22.86 -19.07
C SER A 100 26.00 22.31 -19.69
N ASP A 101 26.03 21.13 -20.30
CA ASP A 101 24.91 20.60 -21.07
C ASP A 101 24.23 19.43 -20.35
N ASN A 102 23.14 19.73 -19.63
CA ASN A 102 22.34 18.74 -18.91
C ASN A 102 21.33 18.10 -19.86
N GLN A 103 21.53 16.81 -20.17
CA GLN A 103 20.67 16.03 -21.08
C GLN A 103 19.53 15.30 -20.37
N GLY A 104 19.35 15.51 -19.07
CA GLY A 104 18.37 14.82 -18.24
C GLY A 104 18.94 13.60 -17.53
N THR A 105 18.05 12.77 -16.98
CA THR A 105 18.42 11.59 -16.18
C THR A 105 18.41 10.32 -17.02
N TYR A 106 19.46 9.52 -16.88
CA TYR A 106 19.61 8.21 -17.50
C TYR A 106 20.01 7.15 -16.48
N LEU A 107 19.93 5.88 -16.88
CA LEU A 107 20.31 4.74 -16.07
C LEU A 107 21.58 4.09 -16.63
N PHE A 108 22.55 3.87 -15.76
CA PHE A 108 23.83 3.24 -16.10
C PHE A 108 24.01 1.97 -15.28
N LEU A 109 24.47 0.91 -15.92
CA LEU A 109 25.05 -0.22 -15.20
C LEU A 109 26.43 0.20 -14.70
N VAL A 110 26.72 -0.07 -13.44
CA VAL A 110 28.02 0.27 -12.83
C VAL A 110 28.50 -0.94 -12.02
N PRO A 111 29.67 -1.52 -12.36
CA PRO A 111 30.25 -2.59 -11.57
C PRO A 111 30.83 -2.01 -10.28
N LEU A 112 30.37 -2.52 -9.14
CA LEU A 112 30.82 -2.11 -7.81
C LEU A 112 32.00 -2.95 -7.33
N ARG A 113 31.99 -4.26 -7.62
CA ARG A 113 32.98 -5.21 -7.11
C ARG A 113 33.54 -6.11 -8.20
N GLU A 114 34.76 -6.59 -7.95
CA GLU A 114 35.43 -7.61 -8.75
C GLU A 114 36.11 -8.60 -7.81
N GLY A 115 35.70 -9.87 -7.88
CA GLY A 115 36.16 -10.90 -6.93
C GLY A 115 35.84 -10.57 -5.47
N GLY A 116 34.69 -9.93 -5.21
CA GLY A 116 34.25 -9.51 -3.87
C GLY A 116 34.92 -8.24 -3.33
N ARG A 117 35.90 -7.66 -4.05
CA ARG A 117 36.57 -6.41 -3.65
C ARG A 117 35.97 -5.22 -4.37
N LEU A 118 35.78 -4.10 -3.66
CA LEU A 118 35.34 -2.85 -4.27
C LEU A 118 36.31 -2.42 -5.37
N ARG A 119 35.75 -2.00 -6.51
CA ARG A 119 36.53 -1.43 -7.59
C ARG A 119 37.12 -0.09 -7.17
N LYS A 120 38.24 0.28 -7.82
CA LYS A 120 38.85 1.60 -7.66
C LYS A 120 37.79 2.68 -7.93
N CYS A 121 37.84 3.78 -7.19
CA CYS A 121 36.92 4.92 -7.32
C CYS A 121 35.47 4.64 -6.88
N VAL A 122 35.17 3.45 -6.36
CA VAL A 122 33.90 3.15 -5.71
C VAL A 122 34.15 3.02 -4.21
N SER A 123 33.37 3.72 -3.40
CA SER A 123 33.35 3.51 -1.95
C SER A 123 31.93 3.24 -1.48
N VAL A 124 31.81 2.29 -0.55
CA VAL A 124 30.54 1.89 0.06
C VAL A 124 30.68 2.03 1.56
N SER A 125 29.74 2.74 2.18
CA SER A 125 29.68 2.94 3.64
C SER A 125 28.38 2.35 4.17
N PRO A 126 28.42 1.20 4.85
CA PRO A 126 27.24 0.56 5.41
C PRO A 126 26.55 1.42 6.46
N ILE A 127 25.22 1.45 6.45
CA ILE A 127 24.40 2.05 7.49
C ILE A 127 24.12 0.96 8.54
N THR A 128 25.18 0.61 9.27
CA THR A 128 25.19 -0.48 10.26
C THR A 128 25.20 0.14 11.66
N SER A 129 24.14 -0.11 12.45
CA SER A 129 23.97 0.17 13.90
C SER A 129 22.62 0.77 14.30
N GLU A 130 21.85 1.31 13.35
CA GLU A 130 20.63 2.06 13.69
C GLU A 130 19.35 1.20 13.69
N ASN A 131 19.36 0.09 12.95
CA ASN A 131 18.21 -0.81 12.82
C ASN A 131 18.64 -2.19 12.29
N ASP A 132 18.18 -3.27 12.91
CA ASP A 132 18.54 -4.64 12.53
C ASP A 132 18.12 -5.00 11.10
N THR A 133 16.99 -4.47 10.65
CA THR A 133 16.49 -4.73 9.28
C THR A 133 17.39 -4.07 8.25
N LEU A 134 17.81 -2.82 8.49
CA LEU A 134 18.73 -2.08 7.61
C LEU A 134 20.10 -2.76 7.51
N SER A 135 20.61 -3.23 8.65
CA SER A 135 21.88 -3.94 8.73
C SER A 135 21.79 -5.29 7.99
N SER A 136 20.70 -6.04 8.20
CA SER A 136 20.50 -7.36 7.57
C SER A 136 20.30 -7.29 6.06
N CYS A 137 19.75 -6.20 5.52
CA CYS A 137 19.62 -6.00 4.08
C CYS A 137 20.79 -5.25 3.43
N GLY A 138 21.89 -5.00 4.16
CA GLY A 138 23.12 -4.42 3.63
C GLY A 138 22.96 -3.01 3.08
N VAL A 139 22.07 -2.22 3.69
CA VAL A 139 21.79 -0.84 3.25
C VAL A 139 23.04 0.02 3.42
N SER A 140 23.45 0.69 2.35
CA SER A 140 24.68 1.51 2.37
C SER A 140 24.55 2.81 1.58
N LEU A 141 25.48 3.73 1.86
CA LEU A 141 25.82 4.84 0.99
C LEU A 141 26.83 4.36 -0.07
N ILE A 142 26.67 4.77 -1.33
CA ILE A 142 27.64 4.52 -2.40
C ILE A 142 28.16 5.86 -2.94
N HIS A 143 29.47 6.05 -2.93
CA HIS A 143 30.12 7.22 -3.51
C HIS A 143 30.95 6.83 -4.74
N PHE A 144 30.87 7.66 -5.77
CA PHE A 144 31.54 7.45 -7.06
C PHE A 144 32.54 8.59 -7.31
N GLU A 145 33.81 8.25 -7.45
CA GLU A 145 34.92 9.19 -7.66
C GLU A 145 35.49 9.03 -9.09
N GLU A 146 34.77 9.53 -10.09
CA GLU A 146 35.14 9.38 -11.51
C GLU A 146 35.27 7.92 -11.96
N VAL A 147 34.25 7.12 -11.67
CA VAL A 147 34.18 5.72 -12.13
C VAL A 147 33.98 5.68 -13.63
N ARG A 148 34.95 5.11 -14.34
CA ARG A 148 34.89 4.92 -15.79
C ARG A 148 33.95 3.77 -16.15
N VAL A 149 32.99 4.03 -17.04
CA VAL A 149 32.10 3.01 -17.63
C VAL A 149 32.02 3.17 -19.14
N GLU A 150 31.85 2.06 -19.86
CA GLU A 150 31.81 2.04 -21.32
C GLU A 150 30.43 2.48 -21.86
N PRO A 151 30.33 2.90 -23.14
CA PRO A 151 29.05 3.36 -23.71
C PRO A 151 27.92 2.31 -23.69
N ASN A 152 28.24 1.02 -23.79
CA ASN A 152 27.28 -0.09 -23.71
C ASN A 152 26.71 -0.31 -22.29
N TYR A 153 27.22 0.38 -21.26
CA TYR A 153 26.67 0.35 -19.89
C TYR A 153 25.48 1.31 -19.73
N LEU A 154 25.26 2.24 -20.67
CA LEU A 154 24.03 3.04 -20.73
C LEU A 154 22.86 2.14 -21.12
N LEU A 155 21.82 2.09 -20.27
CA LEU A 155 20.65 1.26 -20.54
C LEU A 155 19.85 1.79 -21.73
N HIS A 156 19.44 0.86 -22.60
CA HIS A 156 18.52 1.09 -23.70
C HIS A 156 17.18 1.66 -23.22
N PRO A 157 16.47 2.43 -24.05
CA PRO A 157 16.64 2.56 -25.50
C PRO A 157 17.64 3.62 -25.92
N PHE A 158 18.37 4.24 -24.99
CA PHE A 158 19.32 5.29 -25.31
C PHE A 158 20.70 4.74 -25.68
N THR A 159 21.41 5.47 -26.52
CA THR A 159 22.81 5.24 -26.87
C THR A 159 23.48 6.58 -27.17
N VAL A 160 24.82 6.60 -27.16
CA VAL A 160 25.59 7.75 -27.60
C VAL A 160 26.15 7.49 -28.99
N THR A 161 25.85 8.39 -29.92
CA THR A 161 26.32 8.32 -31.31
C THR A 161 27.82 8.60 -31.39
N LYS A 162 28.42 8.27 -32.55
CA LYS A 162 29.84 8.58 -32.84
C LYS A 162 30.16 10.07 -32.72
N ASP A 163 29.17 10.93 -32.96
CA ASP A 163 29.29 12.39 -32.86
C ASP A 163 29.11 12.91 -31.42
N GLY A 164 28.97 12.01 -30.43
CA GLY A 164 28.85 12.38 -29.01
C GLY A 164 27.48 12.93 -28.63
N ARG A 165 26.40 12.54 -29.33
CA ARG A 165 25.02 12.93 -29.01
C ARG A 165 24.22 11.75 -28.49
N VAL A 166 23.26 12.00 -27.61
CA VAL A 166 22.31 10.96 -27.19
C VAL A 166 21.28 10.75 -28.29
N SER A 167 21.07 9.50 -28.67
CA SER A 167 19.99 9.09 -29.58
C SER A 167 19.31 7.83 -29.08
N TYR A 168 18.22 7.46 -29.73
CA TYR A 168 17.65 6.13 -29.57
C TYR A 168 18.49 5.09 -30.31
N VAL A 169 18.54 3.89 -29.76
CA VAL A 169 18.99 2.70 -30.48
C VAL A 169 18.01 2.41 -31.60
N GLU A 170 18.55 2.08 -32.77
CA GLU A 170 17.76 1.79 -33.96
C GLU A 170 16.74 0.67 -33.68
N GLY A 171 15.47 0.91 -34.03
CA GLY A 171 14.37 -0.03 -33.80
C GLY A 171 13.89 -0.16 -32.35
N LYS A 172 14.48 0.56 -31.38
CA LYS A 172 14.08 0.51 -29.96
C LYS A 172 13.42 1.80 -29.46
N GLN A 173 12.82 2.61 -30.34
CA GLN A 173 12.08 3.80 -29.90
C GLN A 173 10.84 3.37 -29.10
N THR A 174 10.70 3.89 -27.88
CA THR A 174 9.57 3.59 -26.99
C THR A 174 8.98 4.88 -26.43
N ASP A 175 7.66 4.92 -26.30
CA ASP A 175 6.96 6.02 -25.63
C ASP A 175 7.13 6.00 -24.11
N ILE A 176 7.58 4.85 -23.56
CA ILE A 176 7.78 4.65 -22.12
C ILE A 176 9.27 4.88 -21.80
N SER A 177 9.53 5.73 -20.80
CA SER A 177 10.88 5.97 -20.29
C SER A 177 11.40 4.77 -19.49
N VAL A 178 12.70 4.47 -19.56
CA VAL A 178 13.33 3.44 -18.72
C VAL A 178 13.15 3.73 -17.23
N LEU A 179 13.11 5.02 -16.86
CA LEU A 179 12.84 5.45 -15.49
C LEU A 179 11.43 5.07 -15.05
N ASP A 180 10.44 5.19 -15.95
CA ASP A 180 9.05 4.77 -15.66
C ASP A 180 8.96 3.25 -15.51
N VAL A 181 9.75 2.49 -16.29
CA VAL A 181 9.83 1.03 -16.14
C VAL A 181 10.46 0.64 -14.81
N LEU A 182 11.59 1.25 -14.45
CA LEU A 182 12.22 1.07 -13.14
C LEU A 182 11.22 1.36 -12.02
N GLN A 183 10.59 2.53 -12.05
CA GLN A 183 9.63 2.94 -11.03
C GLN A 183 8.43 1.99 -10.95
N THR A 184 7.88 1.54 -12.08
CA THR A 184 6.77 0.58 -12.11
C THR A 184 7.16 -0.75 -11.47
N ARG A 185 8.33 -1.31 -11.81
CA ARG A 185 8.81 -2.58 -11.23
C ARG A 185 9.12 -2.44 -9.74
N THR A 186 9.76 -1.36 -9.34
CA THR A 186 9.98 -1.02 -7.93
C THR A 186 8.65 -0.95 -7.17
N ARG A 187 7.63 -0.26 -7.71
CA ARG A 187 6.29 -0.19 -7.09
C ARG A 187 5.61 -1.54 -6.97
N LEU A 188 5.71 -2.39 -7.99
CA LEU A 188 5.18 -3.76 -7.93
C LEU A 188 5.87 -4.58 -6.82
N ALA A 189 7.19 -4.52 -6.73
CA ALA A 189 7.92 -5.19 -5.67
C ALA A 189 7.57 -4.62 -4.27
N THR A 190 7.45 -3.29 -4.14
CA THR A 190 7.02 -2.62 -2.90
C THR A 190 5.64 -3.09 -2.46
N GLY A 191 4.66 -3.11 -3.37
CA GLY A 191 3.30 -3.53 -3.05
C GLY A 191 3.25 -4.98 -2.56
N ALA A 192 4.02 -5.88 -3.18
CA ALA A 192 4.13 -7.27 -2.73
C ALA A 192 4.72 -7.38 -1.31
N ILE A 193 5.78 -6.64 -1.02
CA ILE A 193 6.38 -6.58 0.33
C ILE A 193 5.36 -6.05 1.34
N TYR A 194 4.68 -4.95 1.01
CA TYR A 194 3.71 -4.33 1.91
C TYR A 194 2.53 -5.24 2.21
N VAL A 195 1.98 -5.94 1.21
CA VAL A 195 0.92 -6.93 1.44
C VAL A 195 1.42 -8.07 2.34
N GLY A 196 2.64 -8.55 2.13
CA GLY A 196 3.21 -9.58 2.98
C GLY A 196 3.37 -9.15 4.44
N LEU A 197 3.79 -7.91 4.68
CA LEU A 197 3.90 -7.34 6.04
C LEU A 197 2.54 -7.07 6.66
N MET A 198 1.59 -6.54 5.89
CA MET A 198 0.22 -6.26 6.33
C MET A 198 -0.44 -7.54 6.83
N LYS A 199 -0.37 -8.63 6.06
CA LYS A 199 -0.90 -9.94 6.47
C LYS A 199 -0.29 -10.41 7.79
N LYS A 200 1.04 -10.31 7.92
CA LYS A 200 1.75 -10.74 9.14
C LYS A 200 1.33 -9.92 10.36
N LEU A 201 1.49 -8.60 10.29
CA LEU A 201 1.18 -7.70 11.40
C LEU A 201 -0.29 -7.81 11.84
N LEU A 202 -1.21 -7.83 10.87
CA LEU A 202 -2.63 -7.93 11.17
C LEU A 202 -2.97 -9.26 11.84
N SER A 203 -2.40 -10.37 11.37
CA SER A 203 -2.60 -11.68 11.99
C SER A 203 -2.10 -11.69 13.43
N ASP A 204 -0.86 -11.24 13.65
CA ASP A 204 -0.25 -11.18 14.98
C ASP A 204 -1.07 -10.32 15.94
N MET A 205 -1.60 -9.18 15.48
CA MET A 205 -2.44 -8.27 16.28
C MET A 205 -3.80 -8.87 16.63
N VAL A 206 -4.49 -9.47 15.65
CA VAL A 206 -5.82 -10.05 15.87
C VAL A 206 -5.74 -11.22 16.85
N TYR A 207 -4.72 -12.06 16.73
CA TYR A 207 -4.47 -13.15 17.67
C TYR A 207 -4.12 -12.64 19.08
N PHE A 208 -3.25 -11.64 19.18
CA PHE A 208 -2.92 -11.03 20.47
C PHE A 208 -4.16 -10.47 21.19
N VAL A 209 -4.99 -9.72 20.46
CA VAL A 209 -6.16 -9.06 21.03
C VAL A 209 -7.26 -10.07 21.38
N SER A 210 -7.44 -11.13 20.59
CA SER A 210 -8.48 -12.14 20.83
C SER A 210 -8.23 -13.02 22.05
N GLN A 211 -6.97 -13.21 22.43
CA GLN A 211 -6.56 -14.07 23.55
C GLN A 211 -6.43 -13.32 24.89
N LYS A 212 -6.45 -11.99 24.85
CA LYS A 212 -6.23 -11.14 26.03
C LYS A 212 -7.54 -10.89 26.78
N GLU A 213 -7.47 -10.97 28.10
CA GLU A 213 -8.57 -10.65 29.00
C GLU A 213 -8.21 -9.47 29.93
N VAL A 214 -9.19 -8.61 30.17
CA VAL A 214 -9.12 -7.49 31.10
C VAL A 214 -10.03 -7.72 32.31
N VAL A 215 -9.84 -6.87 33.32
CA VAL A 215 -10.69 -6.87 34.52
C VAL A 215 -12.07 -6.32 34.15
N GLY A 216 -13.10 -7.12 34.36
CA GLY A 216 -14.50 -6.74 34.16
C GLY A 216 -15.09 -6.00 35.37
N PRO A 217 -16.39 -5.63 35.29
CA PRO A 217 -17.09 -4.94 36.38
C PRO A 217 -17.28 -5.80 37.63
N ASP A 218 -17.11 -7.12 37.54
CA ASP A 218 -17.12 -8.06 38.65
C ASP A 218 -15.75 -8.16 39.36
N PHE A 219 -14.79 -7.30 38.99
CA PHE A 219 -13.40 -7.28 39.45
C PHE A 219 -12.62 -8.57 39.15
N ARG A 220 -13.10 -9.40 38.22
CA ARG A 220 -12.40 -10.60 37.75
C ARG A 220 -11.79 -10.35 36.38
N ARG A 221 -10.69 -11.04 36.09
CA ARG A 221 -10.04 -11.00 34.76
C ARG A 221 -10.70 -12.06 33.88
N ASN A 222 -11.81 -11.69 33.25
CA ASN A 222 -12.64 -12.56 32.42
C ASN A 222 -13.34 -11.80 31.28
N TYR A 223 -13.11 -10.49 31.13
CA TYR A 223 -13.72 -9.71 30.06
C TYR A 223 -12.80 -9.69 28.84
N PRO A 224 -13.26 -10.09 27.65
CA PRO A 224 -12.40 -10.19 26.47
C PRO A 224 -11.91 -8.80 26.06
N TYR A 225 -10.60 -8.65 25.83
CA TYR A 225 -10.01 -7.38 25.41
C TYR A 225 -10.55 -6.94 24.04
N PHE A 226 -10.79 -7.89 23.15
CA PHE A 226 -11.44 -7.63 21.85
C PHE A 226 -12.91 -7.19 21.98
N GLY A 227 -13.54 -7.41 23.13
CA GLY A 227 -14.91 -6.96 23.41
C GLY A 227 -15.02 -5.52 23.90
N ILE A 228 -13.92 -4.77 23.92
CA ILE A 228 -13.91 -3.36 24.31
C ILE A 228 -13.99 -2.48 23.06
N GLN A 229 -15.02 -1.63 22.97
CA GLN A 229 -15.34 -0.86 21.76
C GLN A 229 -14.15 -0.06 21.20
N HIS A 230 -13.37 0.62 22.04
CA HIS A 230 -12.25 1.44 21.54
C HIS A 230 -11.09 0.60 20.94
N VAL A 231 -10.96 -0.67 21.34
CA VAL A 231 -10.03 -1.63 20.72
C VAL A 231 -10.68 -2.19 19.44
N GLN A 232 -11.95 -2.59 19.56
CA GLN A 232 -12.71 -3.25 18.52
C GLN A 232 -12.89 -2.36 17.29
N SER A 233 -13.39 -1.12 17.46
CA SER A 233 -13.58 -0.14 16.37
C SER A 233 -12.30 0.07 15.58
N ALA A 234 -11.16 0.29 16.25
CA ALA A 234 -9.88 0.50 15.59
C ALA A 234 -9.40 -0.77 14.84
N LEU A 235 -9.37 -1.92 15.50
CA LEU A 235 -8.84 -3.15 14.91
C LEU A 235 -9.71 -3.69 13.76
N VAL A 236 -11.03 -3.70 13.91
CA VAL A 236 -11.94 -4.20 12.86
C VAL A 236 -11.95 -3.28 11.66
N SER A 237 -11.87 -1.96 11.85
CA SER A 237 -11.66 -1.01 10.76
C SER A 237 -10.35 -1.27 9.99
N LEU A 238 -9.27 -1.62 10.70
CA LEU A 238 -8.00 -2.02 10.08
C LEU A 238 -8.15 -3.34 9.31
N VAL A 239 -8.84 -4.35 9.86
CA VAL A 239 -9.13 -5.61 9.17
C VAL A 239 -9.91 -5.37 7.87
N ALA A 240 -10.96 -4.56 7.91
CA ALA A 240 -11.78 -4.25 6.74
C ALA A 240 -10.96 -3.52 5.65
N LYS A 241 -10.17 -2.51 6.03
CA LYS A 241 -9.24 -1.82 5.12
C LYS A 241 -8.24 -2.78 4.49
N ALA A 242 -7.61 -3.63 5.29
CA ALA A 242 -6.62 -4.60 4.81
C ALA A 242 -7.19 -5.55 3.76
N TYR A 243 -8.42 -6.03 3.95
CA TYR A 243 -9.11 -6.87 2.97
C TYR A 243 -9.39 -6.15 1.66
N VAL A 244 -9.91 -4.94 1.72
CA VAL A 244 -10.18 -4.13 0.52
C VAL A 244 -8.88 -3.82 -0.25
N TYR A 245 -7.80 -3.50 0.45
CA TYR A 245 -6.50 -3.27 -0.17
C TYR A 245 -5.86 -4.54 -0.71
N LEU A 246 -6.05 -5.69 -0.06
CA LEU A 246 -5.61 -6.99 -0.55
C LEU A 246 -6.31 -7.36 -1.86
N ILE A 247 -7.64 -7.20 -1.93
CA ILE A 247 -8.42 -7.40 -3.14
C ILE A 247 -7.95 -6.45 -4.24
N GLY A 248 -7.76 -5.17 -3.92
CA GLY A 248 -7.28 -4.18 -4.87
C GLY A 248 -5.89 -4.51 -5.43
N TRP A 249 -4.97 -4.96 -4.57
CA TRP A 249 -3.65 -5.45 -4.98
C TRP A 249 -3.76 -6.64 -5.96
N GLN A 250 -4.57 -7.65 -5.63
CA GLN A 250 -4.76 -8.83 -6.48
C GLN A 250 -5.35 -8.48 -7.85
N ARG A 251 -6.38 -7.63 -7.88
CA ARG A 251 -7.04 -7.17 -9.12
C ARG A 251 -6.13 -6.32 -9.99
N MET A 252 -5.30 -5.47 -9.37
CA MET A 252 -4.38 -4.62 -10.10
C MET A 252 -3.18 -5.41 -10.62
N LEU A 253 -2.69 -6.40 -9.87
CA LEU A 253 -1.51 -7.19 -10.25
C LEU A 253 -1.73 -7.93 -11.59
N SER A 254 -2.94 -8.44 -11.85
CA SER A 254 -3.24 -9.11 -13.12
C SER A 254 -3.00 -8.24 -14.35
N SER A 255 -3.17 -6.92 -14.25
CA SER A 255 -2.89 -5.98 -15.35
C SER A 255 -1.41 -5.88 -15.71
N PHE A 256 -0.51 -6.30 -14.83
CA PHE A 256 0.95 -6.23 -15.03
C PHE A 256 1.60 -7.60 -15.24
N THR A 257 0.93 -8.69 -14.84
CA THR A 257 1.47 -10.06 -14.94
C THR A 257 0.90 -10.87 -16.09
N ASP A 258 -0.24 -10.46 -16.68
CA ASP A 258 -0.84 -11.19 -17.79
C ASP A 258 -0.03 -11.02 -19.08
N MET A 259 0.74 -12.05 -19.41
CA MET A 259 1.59 -12.13 -20.61
C MET A 259 0.80 -12.13 -21.93
N SER A 260 -0.51 -12.42 -21.88
CA SER A 260 -1.38 -12.43 -23.06
C SER A 260 -2.01 -11.06 -23.35
N SER A 261 -1.94 -10.15 -22.38
CA SER A 261 -2.63 -8.86 -22.41
C SER A 261 -1.83 -7.76 -23.11
N LYS A 262 -2.54 -6.70 -23.53
CA LYS A 262 -1.92 -5.46 -24.02
C LYS A 262 -1.14 -4.79 -22.88
N LEU A 263 -0.06 -4.08 -23.21
CA LEU A 263 0.73 -3.27 -22.28
C LEU A 263 -0.17 -2.51 -21.28
N PRO A 264 0.24 -2.39 -20.00
CA PRO A 264 -0.53 -1.72 -18.96
C PRO A 264 -0.95 -0.31 -19.40
N ARG A 265 -2.21 0.06 -19.14
CA ARG A 265 -2.73 1.37 -19.51
C ARG A 265 -2.25 2.43 -18.54
N TYR A 266 -2.33 3.69 -18.96
CA TYR A 266 -2.05 4.84 -18.10
C TYR A 266 -2.82 4.82 -16.77
N GLU A 267 -4.09 4.38 -16.80
CA GLU A 267 -4.92 4.22 -15.59
C GLU A 267 -4.45 3.07 -14.68
N ASP A 268 -3.89 1.99 -15.24
CA ASP A 268 -3.34 0.87 -14.45
C ASP A 268 -2.12 1.33 -13.65
N HIS A 269 -1.26 2.15 -14.25
CA HIS A 269 -0.15 2.80 -13.51
C HIS A 269 -0.67 3.71 -12.40
N MET A 270 -1.75 4.47 -12.62
CA MET A 270 -2.34 5.29 -11.55
C MET A 270 -2.88 4.44 -10.40
N LYS A 271 -3.56 3.33 -10.72
CA LYS A 271 -4.07 2.38 -9.73
C LYS A 271 -2.93 1.73 -8.93
N LEU A 272 -1.80 1.43 -9.58
CA LEU A 272 -0.59 0.97 -8.90
C LEU A 272 -0.04 2.00 -7.92
N THR A 273 0.17 3.24 -8.37
CA THR A 273 0.63 4.33 -7.51
C THR A 273 -0.29 4.52 -6.30
N GLY A 274 -1.60 4.55 -6.52
CA GLY A 274 -2.59 4.69 -5.46
C GLY A 274 -2.64 3.49 -4.51
N THR A 275 -2.58 2.27 -5.02
CA THR A 275 -2.61 1.06 -4.17
C THR A 275 -1.38 0.98 -3.27
N VAL A 276 -0.19 1.30 -3.78
CA VAL A 276 1.04 1.38 -2.96
C VAL A 276 0.90 2.43 -1.86
N HIS A 277 0.31 3.60 -2.15
CA HIS A 277 0.03 4.62 -1.13
C HIS A 277 -0.87 4.11 0.00
N PHE A 278 -1.99 3.48 -0.33
CA PHE A 278 -2.92 2.96 0.69
C PHE A 278 -2.33 1.80 1.49
N LEU A 279 -1.52 0.93 0.86
CA LEU A 279 -0.76 -0.10 1.58
C LEU A 279 0.28 0.50 2.53
N GLN A 280 0.95 1.60 2.14
CA GLN A 280 1.86 2.33 3.01
C GLN A 280 1.14 2.95 4.22
N GLU A 281 0.00 3.61 3.98
CA GLU A 281 -0.87 4.17 5.03
C GLU A 281 -1.33 3.05 5.98
N MET A 282 -1.74 1.91 5.42
CA MET A 282 -2.18 0.74 6.19
C MET A 282 -1.09 0.22 7.14
N LEU A 283 0.14 0.04 6.66
CA LEU A 283 1.25 -0.41 7.50
C LEU A 283 1.61 0.59 8.59
N THR A 284 1.56 1.88 8.27
CA THR A 284 1.80 2.95 9.25
C THR A 284 0.74 2.91 10.36
N ASN A 285 -0.54 2.77 9.98
CA ASN A 285 -1.64 2.67 10.93
C ASN A 285 -1.58 1.40 11.79
N LEU A 286 -1.20 0.26 11.20
CA LEU A 286 -0.97 -0.98 11.95
C LEU A 286 0.15 -0.79 12.96
N ASN A 287 1.26 -0.16 12.57
CA ASN A 287 2.38 0.10 13.46
C ASN A 287 1.93 0.96 14.67
N THR A 288 1.23 2.07 14.42
CA THR A 288 0.69 2.92 15.51
C THR A 288 -0.24 2.12 16.43
N PHE A 289 -1.17 1.35 15.86
CA PHE A 289 -2.05 0.48 16.65
C PHE A 289 -1.25 -0.54 17.48
N ALA A 290 -0.19 -1.11 16.92
CA ALA A 290 0.68 -2.03 17.63
C ALA A 290 1.29 -1.39 18.88
N LEU A 291 1.88 -0.20 18.72
CA LEU A 291 2.53 0.52 19.81
C LEU A 291 1.54 0.87 20.93
N GLU A 292 0.29 1.20 20.57
CA GLU A 292 -0.76 1.56 21.52
C GLU A 292 -1.37 0.34 22.25
N PHE A 293 -1.65 -0.76 21.55
CA PHE A 293 -2.47 -1.85 22.09
C PHE A 293 -1.69 -3.12 22.45
N VAL A 294 -0.52 -3.35 21.82
CA VAL A 294 0.34 -4.52 22.07
C VAL A 294 1.36 -4.23 23.18
N GLY A 295 1.74 -2.97 23.40
CA GLY A 295 2.61 -2.55 24.49
C GLY A 295 4.06 -3.02 24.28
N ILE A 296 4.72 -3.53 25.33
CA ILE A 296 6.15 -3.88 25.27
C ILE A 296 6.48 -4.94 24.21
N HIS A 297 5.55 -5.82 23.85
CA HIS A 297 5.81 -6.79 22.79
C HIS A 297 6.02 -6.13 21.42
N ALA A 298 5.55 -4.88 21.24
CA ALA A 298 5.71 -4.17 20.00
C ALA A 298 7.17 -3.82 19.68
N ILE A 299 7.99 -3.61 20.72
CA ILE A 299 9.40 -3.18 20.63
C ILE A 299 10.39 -4.34 20.76
N LEU A 300 9.91 -5.58 20.90
CA LEU A 300 10.79 -6.75 20.96
C LEU A 300 11.25 -7.11 19.55
N SER A 301 12.49 -7.57 19.41
CA SER A 301 13.05 -8.04 18.12
C SER A 301 12.30 -9.23 17.52
N SER A 302 11.53 -9.96 18.33
CA SER A 302 10.62 -11.01 17.87
C SER A 302 9.39 -10.48 17.14
N SER A 303 9.13 -9.17 17.21
CA SER A 303 8.08 -8.48 16.48
C SER A 303 8.60 -7.96 15.15
N VAL A 304 7.75 -7.97 14.12
CA VAL A 304 8.10 -7.43 12.79
C VAL A 304 7.79 -5.93 12.66
N ILE A 305 7.37 -5.27 13.75
CA ILE A 305 6.90 -3.88 13.73
C ILE A 305 8.01 -2.91 13.34
N ASP A 306 9.18 -3.00 13.98
CA ASP A 306 10.34 -2.16 13.66
C ASP A 306 10.81 -2.39 12.22
N SER A 307 10.79 -3.65 11.76
CA SER A 307 11.09 -3.99 10.37
C SER A 307 10.08 -3.40 9.39
N ALA A 308 8.79 -3.40 9.70
CA ALA A 308 7.77 -2.78 8.86
C ALA A 308 7.97 -1.27 8.74
N SER A 309 8.34 -0.59 9.84
CA SER A 309 8.71 0.82 9.82
C SER A 309 9.91 1.08 8.89
N ALA A 310 10.99 0.32 9.07
CA ALA A 310 12.20 0.44 8.24
C ALA A 310 11.91 0.21 6.76
N VAL A 311 11.12 -0.82 6.42
CA VAL A 311 10.70 -1.12 5.05
C VAL A 311 9.90 0.03 4.44
N VAL A 312 8.94 0.59 5.18
CA VAL A 312 8.17 1.75 4.70
C VAL A 312 9.08 2.95 4.43
N GLN A 313 10.05 3.25 5.31
CA GLN A 313 10.96 4.38 5.11
C GLN A 313 11.93 4.16 3.95
N LEU A 314 12.42 2.94 3.73
CA LEU A 314 13.28 2.60 2.60
C LEU A 314 12.55 2.70 1.26
N ARG A 315 11.27 2.32 1.23
CA ARG A 315 10.45 2.28 0.00
C ARG A 315 9.62 3.55 -0.22
N LYS A 316 9.67 4.51 0.70
CA LYS A 316 8.95 5.78 0.58
C LYS A 316 9.44 6.55 -0.65
N GLU A 317 8.49 6.89 -1.51
CA GLU A 317 8.75 7.74 -2.68
C GLU A 317 8.40 9.20 -2.36
N GLY A 318 9.36 10.10 -2.61
CA GLY A 318 9.21 11.54 -2.42
C GLY A 318 9.28 12.00 -0.96
N LEU A 319 9.02 13.30 -0.79
CA LEU A 319 9.25 14.01 0.48
C LEU A 319 8.31 13.53 1.60
N ASP A 320 7.05 13.31 1.27
CA ASP A 320 5.99 12.98 2.23
C ASP A 320 5.14 11.80 1.76
N ASN A 321 4.31 11.29 2.67
CA ASN A 321 3.41 10.16 2.41
C ASN A 321 2.34 10.49 1.35
N SER A 322 2.13 11.77 1.04
CA SER A 322 1.11 12.22 0.08
C SER A 322 1.62 12.24 -1.36
N THR A 323 2.93 12.11 -1.60
CA THR A 323 3.53 12.24 -2.94
C THR A 323 2.85 11.34 -3.97
N LEU A 324 2.67 10.06 -3.65
CA LEU A 324 2.05 9.08 -4.53
C LEU A 324 0.58 9.43 -4.84
N ILE A 325 -0.21 9.81 -3.84
CA ILE A 325 -1.62 10.13 -4.06
C ILE A 325 -1.81 11.47 -4.80
N ARG A 326 -0.87 12.41 -4.63
CA ARG A 326 -0.79 13.64 -5.43
C ARG A 326 -0.45 13.34 -6.89
N GLU A 327 0.44 12.37 -7.16
CA GLU A 327 0.70 11.91 -8.52
C GLU A 327 -0.58 11.35 -9.17
N VAL A 328 -1.34 10.53 -8.45
CA VAL A 328 -2.65 10.02 -8.93
C VAL A 328 -3.60 11.17 -9.26
N ALA A 329 -3.73 12.15 -8.37
CA ALA A 329 -4.56 13.32 -8.60
C ALA A 329 -4.10 14.11 -9.84
N PHE A 330 -2.79 14.34 -9.98
CA PHE A 330 -2.23 15.05 -11.12
C PHE A 330 -2.52 14.33 -12.44
N LYS A 331 -2.25 13.02 -12.51
CA LYS A 331 -2.52 12.19 -13.69
C LYS A 331 -4.01 12.18 -14.04
N CYS A 332 -4.87 12.06 -13.03
CA CYS A 332 -6.31 12.09 -13.19
C CYS A 332 -6.82 13.42 -13.77
N VAL A 333 -6.40 14.54 -13.18
CA VAL A 333 -6.84 15.90 -13.58
C VAL A 333 -6.28 16.28 -14.96
N THR A 334 -5.04 15.87 -15.27
CA THR A 334 -4.38 16.22 -16.53
C THR A 334 -4.93 15.48 -17.74
N LYS A 335 -5.15 14.16 -17.61
CA LYS A 335 -5.72 13.31 -18.67
C LYS A 335 -7.24 13.20 -18.62
N ASN A 336 -7.89 13.85 -17.64
CA ASN A 336 -9.33 13.78 -17.40
C ASN A 336 -9.87 12.35 -17.25
N ILE A 337 -9.15 11.52 -16.51
CA ILE A 337 -9.51 10.11 -16.26
C ILE A 337 -10.51 10.01 -15.08
N GLY A 338 -11.22 8.90 -14.96
CA GLY A 338 -12.26 8.68 -13.96
C GLY A 338 -13.64 9.19 -14.40
N THR A 339 -14.50 9.56 -13.44
CA THR A 339 -15.90 9.96 -13.73
C THR A 339 -15.96 11.24 -14.57
N THR A 340 -16.52 11.17 -15.78
CA THR A 340 -16.47 12.28 -16.75
C THR A 340 -17.80 12.83 -17.27
N HIS A 341 -18.96 12.14 -17.15
CA HIS A 341 -20.21 12.76 -17.66
C HIS A 341 -21.51 12.14 -17.16
N TRP A 342 -21.63 10.80 -17.10
CA TRP A 342 -22.93 10.14 -16.86
C TRP A 342 -23.40 10.17 -15.39
N GLY A 343 -22.50 9.84 -14.44
CA GLY A 343 -22.79 9.98 -13.01
C GLY A 343 -23.12 11.42 -12.63
N TRP A 344 -22.47 12.40 -13.27
CA TRP A 344 -22.76 13.82 -13.09
C TRP A 344 -24.08 14.26 -13.74
N TRP A 345 -24.48 13.78 -14.93
CA TRP A 345 -25.80 14.09 -15.48
C TRP A 345 -26.92 13.61 -14.55
N LEU A 346 -26.80 12.39 -14.00
CA LEU A 346 -27.74 11.89 -13.01
C LEU A 346 -27.69 12.76 -11.72
N THR A 347 -26.49 13.09 -11.24
CA THR A 347 -26.31 13.83 -9.99
C THR A 347 -26.68 15.31 -10.11
N SER A 348 -26.45 15.96 -11.25
CA SER A 348 -26.82 17.36 -11.52
C SER A 348 -28.28 17.52 -11.90
N PHE A 349 -28.88 16.54 -12.58
CA PHE A 349 -30.33 16.43 -12.68
C PHE A 349 -30.96 16.32 -11.27
N LEU A 350 -30.38 15.49 -10.40
CA LEU A 350 -30.83 15.34 -9.01
C LEU A 350 -30.48 16.55 -8.12
N GLN A 351 -29.42 17.32 -8.40
CA GLN A 351 -29.07 18.59 -7.71
C GLN A 351 -30.09 19.71 -7.96
N SER A 352 -30.74 19.72 -9.12
CA SER A 352 -31.82 20.69 -9.43
C SER A 352 -33.05 20.52 -8.55
N LEU A 353 -33.15 19.40 -7.81
CA LEU A 353 -34.24 19.05 -6.92
C LEU A 353 -33.68 18.90 -5.48
N PRO A 354 -33.85 19.90 -4.60
CA PRO A 354 -33.26 19.92 -3.24
C PRO A 354 -33.57 18.68 -2.38
N SER A 355 -34.67 17.99 -2.65
CA SER A 355 -35.09 16.75 -1.99
C SER A 355 -34.31 15.51 -2.47
N LEU A 356 -33.89 15.47 -3.74
CA LEU A 356 -33.13 14.38 -4.36
C LEU A 356 -31.61 14.61 -4.28
N ASP A 357 -31.15 15.87 -4.23
CA ASP A 357 -29.76 16.23 -3.92
C ASP A 357 -29.33 15.65 -2.57
N ARG A 358 -30.27 15.61 -1.62
CA ARG A 358 -30.06 14.88 -0.36
C ARG A 358 -29.84 13.40 -0.64
N LEU A 359 -30.64 12.69 -1.42
CA LEU A 359 -30.48 11.25 -1.68
C LEU A 359 -29.14 10.87 -2.33
N VAL A 360 -28.60 11.69 -3.23
CA VAL A 360 -27.31 11.39 -3.89
C VAL A 360 -26.10 11.70 -3.01
N LYS A 361 -26.17 12.78 -2.21
CA LYS A 361 -25.13 13.14 -1.23
C LYS A 361 -25.22 12.33 0.06
N ASN A 362 -26.28 11.55 0.25
CA ASN A 362 -26.62 10.96 1.53
C ASN A 362 -26.73 9.44 1.45
N PRO A 363 -25.67 8.69 1.84
CA PRO A 363 -25.68 7.23 1.75
C PRO A 363 -26.70 6.54 2.67
N PHE A 364 -27.36 7.26 3.59
CA PHE A 364 -28.01 6.70 4.78
C PHE A 364 -29.55 6.50 4.76
N TYR A 365 -30.28 6.57 3.64
CA TYR A 365 -31.75 6.32 3.63
C TYR A 365 -32.16 5.08 2.80
N SER A 366 -32.43 3.93 3.47
CA SER A 366 -33.36 2.79 3.18
C SER A 366 -33.36 2.03 1.81
N PRO A 367 -33.77 0.75 1.64
CA PRO A 367 -33.66 -0.48 2.46
C PRO A 367 -32.83 -1.63 1.80
N ARG A 368 -32.19 -2.42 2.66
CA ARG A 368 -31.71 -3.83 2.62
C ARG A 368 -30.99 -4.51 1.44
N ASN A 369 -31.04 -4.09 0.17
CA ASN A 369 -30.45 -4.91 -0.92
C ASN A 369 -29.70 -4.14 -2.04
N ALA A 370 -29.44 -2.84 -1.88
CA ALA A 370 -28.71 -1.99 -2.86
C ALA A 370 -27.58 -1.16 -2.20
N GLU A 371 -26.72 -1.84 -1.45
CA GLU A 371 -26.05 -1.25 -0.28
C GLU A 371 -24.65 -0.65 -0.52
N LEU A 372 -23.72 -1.35 -1.17
CA LEU A 372 -22.35 -0.83 -1.42
C LEU A 372 -22.28 0.24 -2.52
N GLY A 373 -23.20 0.18 -3.50
CA GLY A 373 -23.23 1.11 -4.64
C GLY A 373 -23.41 2.58 -4.23
N ARG A 374 -24.01 2.84 -3.07
CA ARG A 374 -24.18 4.20 -2.54
C ARG A 374 -22.85 4.80 -2.10
N HIS A 375 -22.01 4.00 -1.45
CA HIS A 375 -20.67 4.43 -1.07
C HIS A 375 -19.78 4.65 -2.30
N TYR A 376 -19.92 3.79 -3.32
CA TYR A 376 -19.28 4.01 -4.63
C TYR A 376 -19.71 5.36 -5.25
N ILE A 377 -21.01 5.67 -5.26
CA ILE A 377 -21.52 6.96 -5.76
C ILE A 377 -20.98 8.14 -4.93
N PHE A 378 -20.93 7.99 -3.60
CA PHE A 378 -20.38 9.02 -2.71
C PHE A 378 -18.92 9.35 -3.07
N PHE A 379 -18.05 8.33 -3.18
CA PHE A 379 -16.65 8.54 -3.55
C PHE A 379 -16.50 9.06 -4.98
N SER A 380 -17.34 8.60 -5.91
CA SER A 380 -17.43 9.13 -7.28
C SER A 380 -17.75 10.64 -7.28
N HIS A 381 -18.71 11.07 -6.46
CA HIS A 381 -19.08 12.48 -6.34
C HIS A 381 -17.97 13.31 -5.67
N LYS A 382 -17.36 12.78 -4.58
CA LYS A 382 -16.18 13.39 -3.93
C LYS A 382 -15.09 13.62 -4.97
N HIS A 383 -14.73 12.60 -5.75
CA HIS A 383 -13.70 12.65 -6.78
C HIS A 383 -14.04 13.65 -7.89
N TYR A 384 -15.26 13.60 -8.42
CA TYR A 384 -15.69 14.54 -9.47
C TYR A 384 -15.62 15.99 -8.99
N ALA A 385 -16.16 16.30 -7.81
CA ALA A 385 -16.21 17.65 -7.28
C ALA A 385 -14.81 18.23 -7.05
N THR A 386 -13.88 17.45 -6.50
CA THR A 386 -12.49 17.88 -6.32
C THR A 386 -11.75 18.00 -7.64
N LYS A 387 -11.91 17.03 -8.55
CA LYS A 387 -11.28 17.03 -9.88
C LYS A 387 -11.73 18.25 -10.69
N HIS A 388 -13.03 18.55 -10.70
CA HIS A 388 -13.58 19.69 -11.42
C HIS A 388 -12.97 21.02 -10.94
N ARG A 389 -12.87 21.22 -9.61
CA ARG A 389 -12.25 22.41 -9.02
C ARG A 389 -10.77 22.54 -9.40
N LEU A 390 -10.01 21.44 -9.32
CA LEU A 390 -8.59 21.42 -9.69
C LEU A 390 -8.38 21.66 -11.19
N ARG A 391 -9.26 21.15 -12.06
CA ARG A 391 -9.21 21.45 -13.51
C ARG A 391 -9.44 22.93 -13.77
N TRP A 392 -10.40 23.54 -13.08
CA TRP A 392 -10.66 24.96 -13.18
C TRP A 392 -9.47 25.80 -12.72
N SER A 393 -8.90 25.52 -11.53
CA SER A 393 -7.72 26.27 -11.06
C SER A 393 -6.53 26.06 -11.98
N ARG A 394 -6.31 24.85 -12.50
CA ARG A 394 -5.26 24.58 -13.49
C ARG A 394 -5.39 25.45 -14.73
N GLU A 395 -6.60 25.56 -15.29
CA GLU A 395 -6.82 26.38 -16.49
C GLU A 395 -6.56 27.87 -16.18
N LEU A 396 -7.01 28.36 -15.03
CA LEU A 396 -6.77 29.73 -14.59
C LEU A 396 -5.29 30.04 -14.39
N GLU A 397 -4.58 29.18 -13.66
CA GLU A 397 -3.17 29.40 -13.32
C GLU A 397 -2.25 29.23 -14.53
N ARG A 398 -2.58 28.31 -15.44
CA ARG A 398 -1.84 28.20 -16.71
C ARG A 398 -1.98 29.45 -17.58
N ARG A 399 -3.12 30.15 -17.53
CA ARG A 399 -3.29 31.45 -18.21
C ARG A 399 -2.50 32.57 -17.54
N ARG A 400 -2.28 32.50 -16.22
CA ARG A 400 -1.55 33.51 -15.45
C ARG A 400 -0.04 33.40 -15.61
N GLY A 401 0.50 32.19 -15.56
CA GLY A 401 1.96 31.97 -15.63
C GLY A 401 2.37 30.54 -15.94
N GLY A 402 1.58 29.84 -16.74
CA GLY A 402 1.97 28.54 -17.30
C GLY A 402 2.01 27.39 -16.28
N SER A 403 2.89 26.42 -16.54
CA SER A 403 3.01 25.20 -15.73
C SER A 403 3.63 25.43 -14.35
N GLU A 404 4.45 26.46 -14.21
CA GLU A 404 5.09 26.81 -12.93
C GLU A 404 4.04 27.32 -11.93
N HIS A 405 3.18 28.25 -12.34
CA HIS A 405 2.07 28.71 -11.51
C HIS A 405 1.13 27.58 -11.10
N GLN A 406 0.81 26.66 -12.03
CA GLN A 406 0.03 25.47 -11.71
C GLN A 406 0.70 24.63 -10.61
N TRP A 407 2.02 24.45 -10.70
CA TRP A 407 2.78 23.69 -9.71
C TRP A 407 2.71 24.35 -8.34
N TYR A 408 2.96 25.66 -8.24
CA TYR A 408 2.85 26.39 -6.97
C TYR A 408 1.45 26.32 -6.37
N ASP A 409 0.41 26.54 -7.18
CA ASP A 409 -0.98 26.43 -6.73
C ASP A 409 -1.28 25.08 -6.10
N TRP A 410 -0.93 23.99 -6.78
CA TRP A 410 -1.27 22.64 -6.32
C TRP A 410 -0.40 22.13 -5.19
N VAL A 411 0.88 22.48 -5.17
CA VAL A 411 1.81 22.00 -4.14
C VAL A 411 1.71 22.85 -2.88
N MET A 412 1.55 24.17 -2.99
CA MET A 412 1.59 25.09 -1.84
C MET A 412 0.21 25.47 -1.32
N PHE A 413 -0.76 25.75 -2.19
CA PHE A 413 -2.03 26.37 -1.78
C PHE A 413 -3.22 25.40 -1.75
N GLN A 414 -3.24 24.41 -2.64
CA GLN A 414 -4.34 23.44 -2.78
C GLN A 414 -3.94 22.01 -2.43
N HIS A 415 -2.89 21.85 -1.61
CA HIS A 415 -2.36 20.53 -1.24
C HIS A 415 -3.46 19.58 -0.75
N ARG A 416 -4.34 20.05 0.15
CA ARG A 416 -5.43 19.26 0.73
C ARG A 416 -6.42 18.80 -0.34
N GLU A 417 -6.86 19.69 -1.23
CA GLU A 417 -7.75 19.36 -2.36
C GLU A 417 -7.13 18.32 -3.30
N VAL A 418 -5.83 18.44 -3.60
CA VAL A 418 -5.11 17.49 -4.46
C VAL A 418 -5.07 16.11 -3.81
N VAL A 419 -4.73 16.03 -2.52
CA VAL A 419 -4.71 14.76 -1.77
C VAL A 419 -6.08 14.09 -1.81
N HIS A 420 -7.15 14.79 -1.41
CA HIS A 420 -8.49 14.19 -1.40
C HIS A 420 -9.00 13.83 -2.80
N CYS A 421 -8.55 14.50 -3.85
CA CYS A 421 -8.89 14.14 -5.23
C CYS A 421 -8.32 12.78 -5.62
N GLY A 422 -7.04 12.55 -5.30
CA GLY A 422 -6.37 11.28 -5.54
C GLY A 422 -6.91 10.15 -4.67
N GLU A 423 -7.17 10.43 -3.39
CA GLU A 423 -7.81 9.46 -2.48
C GLU A 423 -9.18 9.04 -3.01
N ALA A 424 -10.03 10.01 -3.38
CA ALA A 424 -11.38 9.71 -3.86
C ALA A 424 -11.39 8.90 -5.15
N PHE A 425 -10.40 9.09 -6.03
CA PHE A 425 -10.20 8.27 -7.22
C PHE A 425 -10.00 6.80 -6.84
N MET A 426 -9.10 6.53 -5.89
CA MET A 426 -8.82 5.17 -5.45
C MET A 426 -9.94 4.58 -4.58
N GLU A 427 -10.56 5.37 -3.70
CA GLU A 427 -11.70 4.95 -2.87
C GLU A 427 -12.86 4.44 -3.75
N MET A 428 -13.13 5.13 -4.86
CA MET A 428 -14.09 4.69 -5.87
C MET A 428 -13.70 3.33 -6.49
N HIS A 429 -12.45 3.14 -6.90
CA HIS A 429 -12.00 1.88 -7.48
C HIS A 429 -11.97 0.72 -6.48
N PHE A 430 -11.58 0.97 -5.23
CA PHE A 430 -11.66 -0.02 -4.17
C PHE A 430 -13.10 -0.45 -3.91
N MET A 431 -14.05 0.48 -3.93
CA MET A 431 -15.47 0.15 -3.82
C MET A 431 -15.97 -0.69 -4.99
N ASP A 432 -15.58 -0.34 -6.22
CA ASP A 432 -15.91 -1.14 -7.41
C ASP A 432 -15.35 -2.56 -7.31
N TRP A 433 -14.10 -2.72 -6.89
CA TRP A 433 -13.48 -4.04 -6.73
C TRP A 433 -14.16 -4.89 -5.65
N ILE A 434 -14.43 -4.36 -4.46
CA ILE A 434 -15.11 -5.13 -3.41
C ILE A 434 -16.55 -5.48 -3.81
N MET A 435 -17.24 -4.60 -4.54
CA MET A 435 -18.57 -4.89 -5.09
C MET A 435 -18.52 -6.04 -6.09
N ASN A 436 -17.56 -6.03 -7.00
CA ASN A 436 -17.37 -7.10 -7.97
C ASN A 436 -16.98 -8.42 -7.28
N GLU A 437 -16.12 -8.42 -6.26
CA GLU A 437 -15.84 -9.64 -5.49
C GLU A 437 -17.07 -10.17 -4.76
N THR A 438 -17.85 -9.28 -4.16
CA THR A 438 -19.09 -9.66 -3.48
C THR A 438 -20.07 -10.32 -4.46
N GLN A 439 -20.21 -9.78 -5.67
CA GLN A 439 -21.07 -10.36 -6.71
C GLN A 439 -20.57 -11.70 -7.25
N ASN A 440 -19.25 -11.85 -7.40
CA ASN A 440 -18.63 -13.08 -7.90
C ASN A 440 -18.54 -14.19 -6.83
N CYS A 441 -18.70 -13.85 -5.54
CA CYS A 441 -18.65 -14.81 -4.45
C CYS A 441 -19.89 -15.71 -4.48
N THR A 442 -19.68 -17.01 -4.73
CA THR A 442 -20.74 -18.02 -4.80
C THR A 442 -21.25 -18.43 -3.41
N ASP A 443 -20.36 -18.50 -2.41
CA ASP A 443 -20.71 -18.80 -1.03
C ASP A 443 -21.51 -17.65 -0.38
N PRO A 444 -22.77 -17.89 0.06
CA PRO A 444 -23.59 -16.88 0.72
C PRO A 444 -22.95 -16.28 1.97
N ARG A 445 -22.24 -17.09 2.77
CA ARG A 445 -21.60 -16.63 4.01
C ARG A 445 -20.42 -15.72 3.70
N GLY A 446 -19.53 -16.15 2.81
CA GLY A 446 -18.44 -15.32 2.29
C GLY A 446 -18.93 -14.02 1.66
N ARG A 447 -20.01 -14.07 0.87
CA ARG A 447 -20.63 -12.88 0.26
C ARG A 447 -21.09 -11.88 1.31
N LYS A 448 -21.72 -12.34 2.39
CA LYS A 448 -22.13 -11.48 3.52
C LYS A 448 -20.91 -10.82 4.17
N LEU A 449 -19.86 -11.57 4.47
CA LEU A 449 -18.64 -11.03 5.07
C LEU A 449 -17.98 -9.97 4.18
N LEU A 450 -17.87 -10.22 2.87
CA LEU A 450 -17.31 -9.26 1.92
C LEU A 450 -18.14 -7.97 1.84
N ARG A 451 -19.47 -8.09 1.93
CA ARG A 451 -20.37 -6.93 2.02
C ARG A 451 -20.12 -6.13 3.30
N ASP A 452 -20.06 -6.78 4.46
CA ASP A 452 -19.82 -6.11 5.74
C ASP A 452 -18.45 -5.41 5.77
N VAL A 453 -17.43 -6.06 5.20
CA VAL A 453 -16.09 -5.48 4.98
C VAL A 453 -16.17 -4.22 4.12
N GLY A 454 -16.89 -4.26 2.99
CA GLY A 454 -17.04 -3.11 2.10
C GLY A 454 -17.76 -1.93 2.79
N TRP A 455 -18.74 -2.20 3.64
CA TRP A 455 -19.43 -1.18 4.44
C TRP A 455 -18.50 -0.55 5.49
N ILE A 456 -17.85 -1.37 6.31
CA ILE A 456 -16.94 -0.89 7.36
C ILE A 456 -15.80 -0.10 6.72
N TYR A 457 -15.24 -0.56 5.60
CA TYR A 457 -14.25 0.18 4.84
C TYR A 457 -14.77 1.56 4.43
N ALA A 458 -15.95 1.64 3.79
CA ALA A 458 -16.49 2.89 3.30
C ALA A 458 -16.77 3.89 4.43
N LEU A 459 -17.39 3.44 5.53
CA LEU A 459 -17.68 4.27 6.69
C LEU A 459 -16.39 4.73 7.38
N THR A 460 -15.41 3.83 7.53
CA THR A 460 -14.11 4.18 8.10
C THR A 460 -13.41 5.25 7.25
N ARG A 461 -13.40 5.12 5.91
CA ARG A 461 -12.81 6.14 5.02
C ARG A 461 -13.53 7.49 5.08
N GLN A 462 -14.84 7.48 5.27
CA GLN A 462 -15.60 8.70 5.53
C GLN A 462 -15.25 9.33 6.88
N MET A 463 -15.00 8.51 7.93
CA MET A 463 -14.52 9.00 9.22
C MET A 463 -13.10 9.60 9.16
N ASP A 464 -12.17 8.93 8.48
CA ASP A 464 -10.77 9.37 8.34
C ASP A 464 -10.63 10.77 7.72
N ARG A 465 -11.67 11.22 7.00
CA ARG A 465 -11.72 12.47 6.22
C ARG A 465 -12.95 13.30 6.54
N LEU A 466 -13.53 13.09 7.72
CA LEU A 466 -14.80 13.70 8.12
C LEU A 466 -14.73 15.23 8.12
N ASP A 467 -13.62 15.79 8.57
CA ASP A 467 -13.31 17.22 8.56
C ASP A 467 -13.41 17.84 7.15
N PHE A 468 -12.86 17.15 6.14
CA PHE A 468 -12.93 17.59 4.76
C PHE A 468 -14.35 17.44 4.19
N ILE A 469 -14.99 16.32 4.48
CA ILE A 469 -16.35 16.01 4.02
C ILE A 469 -17.35 17.04 4.57
N LEU A 470 -17.24 17.40 5.85
CA LEU A 470 -18.04 18.45 6.48
C LEU A 470 -17.71 19.84 5.91
N SER A 471 -16.43 20.20 5.78
CA SER A 471 -16.05 21.52 5.25
C SER A 471 -16.49 21.74 3.80
N LYS A 472 -16.58 20.68 2.99
CA LYS A 472 -17.13 20.72 1.64
C LYS A 472 -18.64 20.48 1.56
N GLN A 473 -19.33 20.41 2.71
CA GLN A 473 -20.78 20.18 2.83
C GLN A 473 -21.26 18.92 2.07
N MET A 474 -20.40 17.89 2.01
CA MET A 474 -20.74 16.61 1.41
C MET A 474 -21.55 15.73 2.36
N LEU A 475 -21.40 15.95 3.67
CA LEU A 475 -22.21 15.33 4.74
C LEU A 475 -22.65 16.43 5.72
N SER A 476 -23.81 16.24 6.36
CA SER A 476 -24.28 17.13 7.43
C SER A 476 -23.86 16.60 8.80
N GLU A 477 -23.67 17.49 9.78
CA GLU A 477 -23.26 17.15 11.15
C GLU A 477 -24.11 16.05 11.81
N ALA A 478 -25.45 16.17 11.75
CA ALA A 478 -26.36 15.17 12.30
C ALA A 478 -26.10 13.75 11.74
N LYS A 479 -25.65 13.66 10.48
CA LYS A 479 -25.34 12.37 9.84
C LYS A 479 -23.94 11.89 10.14
N ALA A 480 -23.00 12.80 10.43
CA ALA A 480 -21.71 12.42 10.96
C ALA A 480 -21.86 11.67 12.29
N VAL A 481 -22.78 12.12 13.15
CA VAL A 481 -23.10 11.42 14.42
C VAL A 481 -23.68 10.03 14.15
N VAL A 482 -24.64 9.92 13.22
CA VAL A 482 -25.23 8.62 12.82
C VAL A 482 -24.17 7.67 12.23
N LEU A 483 -23.25 8.20 11.43
CA LEU A 483 -22.18 7.45 10.80
C LEU A 483 -21.30 6.73 11.84
N VAL A 484 -20.94 7.42 12.92
CA VAL A 484 -20.16 6.83 14.03
C VAL A 484 -20.91 5.65 14.65
N SER A 485 -22.18 5.86 15.01
CA SER A 485 -23.00 4.80 15.62
C SER A 485 -23.19 3.60 14.68
N HIS A 486 -23.35 3.84 13.38
CA HIS A 486 -23.45 2.78 12.38
C HIS A 486 -22.15 1.98 12.25
N LEU A 487 -21.00 2.66 12.25
CA LEU A 487 -19.70 1.99 12.21
C LEU A 487 -19.52 1.10 13.45
N ASP A 488 -19.81 1.62 14.64
CA ASP A 488 -19.67 0.88 15.90
C ASP A 488 -20.52 -0.40 15.93
N ASN A 489 -21.76 -0.33 15.43
CA ASN A 489 -22.65 -1.49 15.34
C ASN A 489 -22.10 -2.55 14.37
N LEU A 490 -21.67 -2.14 13.18
CA LEU A 490 -21.12 -3.07 12.18
C LEU A 490 -19.82 -3.71 12.64
N VAL A 491 -18.95 -2.94 13.27
CA VAL A 491 -17.71 -3.45 13.87
C VAL A 491 -18.01 -4.50 14.92
N THR A 492 -19.00 -4.26 15.80
CA THR A 492 -19.39 -5.23 16.84
C THR A 492 -19.81 -6.57 16.23
N VAL A 493 -20.50 -6.53 15.08
CA VAL A 493 -20.95 -7.74 14.37
C VAL A 493 -19.80 -8.46 13.66
N LEU A 494 -18.85 -7.73 13.06
CA LEU A 494 -17.73 -8.34 12.32
C LEU A 494 -16.60 -8.83 13.24
N ALA A 495 -16.42 -8.25 14.43
CA ALA A 495 -15.31 -8.57 15.32
C ALA A 495 -15.10 -10.07 15.61
N PRO A 496 -16.14 -10.88 15.89
CA PRO A 496 -15.97 -12.32 16.12
C PRO A 496 -15.39 -13.07 14.92
N GLN A 497 -15.53 -12.53 13.71
CA GLN A 497 -15.04 -13.14 12.47
C GLN A 497 -13.60 -12.73 12.13
N CYS A 498 -13.02 -11.74 12.82
CA CYS A 498 -11.68 -11.25 12.49
C CYS A 498 -10.60 -12.33 12.61
N VAL A 499 -10.71 -13.27 13.55
CA VAL A 499 -9.78 -14.41 13.66
C VAL A 499 -9.84 -15.29 12.41
N ASN A 500 -11.04 -15.70 12.00
CA ASN A 500 -11.26 -16.49 10.79
C ASN A 500 -10.75 -15.76 9.54
N MET A 501 -10.90 -14.44 9.51
CA MET A 501 -10.42 -13.60 8.42
C MET A 501 -8.89 -13.58 8.34
N VAL A 502 -8.18 -13.36 9.45
CA VAL A 502 -6.71 -13.42 9.41
C VAL A 502 -6.18 -14.82 9.11
N ASP A 503 -6.89 -15.87 9.53
CA ASP A 503 -6.55 -17.25 9.15
C ASP A 503 -6.71 -17.49 7.65
N ALA A 504 -7.75 -16.94 7.03
CA ALA A 504 -7.96 -17.00 5.59
C ALA A 504 -6.85 -16.30 4.79
N MET A 505 -6.03 -15.43 5.40
CA MET A 505 -4.86 -14.84 4.74
C MET A 505 -3.70 -15.83 4.53
N GLY A 506 -3.75 -16.99 5.21
CA GLY A 506 -2.86 -18.13 5.02
C GLY A 506 -1.47 -17.95 5.62
N LEU A 507 -1.34 -17.28 6.77
CA LEU A 507 -0.07 -17.16 7.48
C LEU A 507 0.17 -18.39 8.37
N PRO A 508 1.21 -19.21 8.09
CA PRO A 508 1.57 -20.35 8.94
C PRO A 508 1.96 -19.94 10.36
N ASP A 509 1.55 -20.73 11.36
CA ASP A 509 1.84 -20.51 12.78
C ASP A 509 3.33 -20.29 13.09
N PRO A 510 4.30 -21.03 12.51
CA PRO A 510 5.72 -20.82 12.79
C PRO A 510 6.27 -19.45 12.39
N PHE A 511 5.54 -18.70 11.55
CA PHE A 511 5.95 -17.37 11.08
C PHE A 511 5.28 -16.22 11.84
N ARG A 512 4.36 -16.51 12.77
CA ARG A 512 3.74 -15.52 13.64
C ARG A 512 4.74 -15.04 14.69
N ALA A 513 4.54 -13.81 15.15
CA ALA A 513 5.27 -13.34 16.32
C ALA A 513 4.87 -14.18 17.54
N PRO A 514 5.75 -14.34 18.55
CA PRO A 514 5.45 -15.16 19.73
C PRO A 514 4.15 -14.76 20.47
N TYR A 515 3.82 -13.46 20.46
CA TYR A 515 2.59 -12.93 21.06
C TYR A 515 1.32 -13.15 20.21
N GLY A 516 1.48 -13.56 18.95
CA GLY A 516 0.41 -13.85 17.98
C GLY A 516 0.19 -15.34 17.74
N LEU A 517 0.84 -16.23 18.51
CA LEU A 517 0.64 -17.68 18.42
C LEU A 517 -0.77 -18.05 18.92
N SER A 518 -1.34 -19.13 18.39
CA SER A 518 -2.66 -19.65 18.79
C SER A 518 -2.72 -20.05 20.28
N GLU A 519 -1.59 -20.43 20.87
CA GLU A 519 -1.44 -20.77 22.30
C GLU A 519 -0.42 -19.87 23.01
N MET A 520 -0.87 -18.71 23.50
CA MET A 520 0.00 -17.76 24.22
C MET A 520 0.67 -18.34 25.48
N GLU A 521 0.11 -19.40 26.08
CA GLU A 521 0.62 -20.02 27.33
C GLU A 521 2.07 -20.50 27.19
N SER A 522 2.47 -20.95 26.00
CA SER A 522 3.83 -21.39 25.70
C SER A 522 4.87 -20.25 25.70
N TYR A 523 4.43 -19.00 25.51
CA TYR A 523 5.29 -17.82 25.45
C TYR A 523 5.62 -17.21 26.82
N TRP A 524 4.73 -17.37 27.82
CA TRP A 524 4.92 -16.83 29.17
C TRP A 524 5.67 -17.76 30.12
N THR A 525 5.88 -19.03 29.74
CA THR A 525 6.80 -19.90 30.45
C THR A 525 8.22 -19.48 30.13
N ILE A 526 8.84 -18.65 30.98
CA ILE A 526 10.30 -18.54 31.00
C ILE A 526 10.83 -19.98 31.14
N PRO A 527 11.78 -20.43 30.31
CA PRO A 527 12.35 -21.76 30.46
C PRO A 527 12.82 -21.97 31.91
N GLY A 528 12.19 -22.91 32.62
CA GLY A 528 12.47 -23.20 34.03
C GLY A 528 11.53 -22.57 35.07
N THR A 529 10.59 -21.70 34.70
CA THR A 529 9.54 -21.24 35.62
C THR A 529 8.22 -21.91 35.29
N ASN A 530 7.97 -23.07 35.91
CA ASN A 530 6.61 -23.58 36.09
C ASN A 530 5.90 -22.67 37.11
N ALA A 531 5.44 -21.50 36.67
CA ALA A 531 4.52 -20.73 37.46
C ALA A 531 3.20 -21.50 37.44
N HIS A 532 2.94 -22.31 38.47
CA HIS A 532 1.66 -22.96 38.76
C HIS A 532 0.57 -21.91 39.06
N ILE A 533 0.37 -20.95 38.16
CA ILE A 533 -0.75 -20.03 38.20
C ILE A 533 -1.93 -20.83 37.64
N GLN A 534 -2.71 -21.42 38.53
CA GLN A 534 -4.04 -21.91 38.18
C GLN A 534 -4.86 -20.70 37.73
N ARG A 535 -4.93 -20.46 36.43
CA ARG A 535 -6.01 -19.66 35.86
C ARG A 535 -7.30 -20.45 36.08
N GLY A 536 -8.30 -19.80 36.68
CA GLY A 536 -9.64 -20.37 36.79
C GLY A 536 -10.06 -20.94 35.44
N ASP A 537 -10.68 -22.11 35.48
CA ASP A 537 -10.97 -22.98 34.35
C ASP A 537 -11.25 -22.23 33.04
N LYS A 538 -10.59 -22.66 31.95
CA LYS A 538 -10.90 -22.25 30.58
C LYS A 538 -12.41 -22.33 30.39
N VAL A 539 -13.11 -21.20 30.43
CA VAL A 539 -14.50 -21.15 30.02
C VAL A 539 -14.49 -21.33 28.51
N ALA A 540 -14.83 -22.55 28.07
CA ALA A 540 -15.05 -22.84 26.67
C ALA A 540 -16.02 -21.79 26.10
N LEU A 541 -15.53 -20.95 25.19
CA LEU A 541 -16.36 -20.07 24.38
C LEU A 541 -17.32 -20.96 23.59
N ARG A 542 -18.53 -21.14 24.12
CA ARG A 542 -19.68 -21.84 23.49
C ARG A 542 -19.34 -23.18 22.83
N GLN A 543 -19.89 -24.27 23.40
CA GLN A 543 -20.15 -25.47 22.62
C GLN A 543 -20.89 -25.07 21.33
N PRO A 544 -20.44 -25.50 20.14
CA PRO A 544 -21.25 -25.31 18.96
C PRO A 544 -22.46 -26.23 19.11
N LYS A 545 -23.67 -25.66 19.20
CA LYS A 545 -24.80 -26.30 18.56
C LYS A 545 -24.62 -26.08 17.05
N TYR A 546 -23.74 -26.88 16.44
CA TYR A 546 -23.87 -27.12 15.00
C TYR A 546 -24.99 -28.13 14.86
N GLU A 547 -26.22 -27.62 14.67
CA GLU A 547 -27.23 -28.39 13.95
C GLU A 547 -26.74 -28.54 12.50
N GLU A 548 -26.90 -29.75 11.98
CA GLU A 548 -26.28 -30.30 10.77
C GLU A 548 -26.49 -29.41 9.53
N GLY A 549 -25.46 -28.66 9.14
CA GLY A 549 -25.33 -28.06 7.82
C GLY A 549 -24.33 -28.86 6.99
N GLY A 550 -24.77 -29.33 5.82
CA GLY A 550 -24.08 -30.31 4.95
C GLY A 550 -22.56 -30.13 4.78
N SER A 551 -21.85 -31.25 4.85
CA SER A 551 -20.38 -31.36 4.86
C SER A 551 -19.73 -31.28 3.47
N THR A 552 -20.51 -31.09 2.40
CA THR A 552 -19.99 -31.09 1.03
C THR A 552 -20.16 -29.75 0.32
N LYS A 553 -19.21 -29.43 -0.57
CA LYS A 553 -19.22 -28.22 -1.41
C LYS A 553 -20.53 -28.04 -2.19
N ALA A 554 -21.15 -29.15 -2.63
CA ALA A 554 -22.42 -29.15 -3.35
C ALA A 554 -23.62 -28.76 -2.47
N GLU A 555 -23.60 -29.12 -1.18
CA GLU A 555 -24.64 -28.74 -0.22
C GLU A 555 -24.52 -27.27 0.18
N GLN A 556 -23.30 -26.73 0.25
CA GLN A 556 -23.05 -25.30 0.49
C GLN A 556 -23.46 -24.43 -0.70
N GLU A 557 -23.27 -24.91 -1.94
CA GLU A 557 -23.67 -24.21 -3.17
C GLU A 557 -25.19 -24.20 -3.40
N THR A 558 -25.95 -25.10 -2.74
CA THR A 558 -27.42 -25.21 -2.86
C THR A 558 -28.19 -24.53 -1.73
N ALA A 559 -27.49 -24.08 -0.68
CA ALA A 559 -28.08 -23.34 0.43
C ALA A 559 -28.62 -21.98 -0.04
N ARG A 560 -29.94 -21.78 0.05
CA ARG A 560 -30.59 -20.49 -0.19
C ARG A 560 -30.63 -19.71 1.13
N GLU A 561 -30.40 -18.40 1.07
CA GLU A 561 -30.60 -17.51 2.21
C GLU A 561 -32.09 -17.54 2.61
N GLU A 562 -32.41 -18.10 3.78
CA GLU A 562 -33.71 -17.88 4.39
C GLU A 562 -33.75 -16.44 4.94
N GLU A 563 -34.77 -15.67 4.55
CA GLU A 563 -34.94 -14.24 4.93
C GLU A 563 -34.98 -14.00 6.45
N ALA A 564 -35.16 -15.04 7.26
CA ALA A 564 -35.50 -14.93 8.68
C ALA A 564 -34.35 -15.20 9.65
N GLU A 565 -33.24 -15.83 9.27
CA GLU A 565 -32.39 -16.51 10.27
C GLU A 565 -31.11 -15.77 10.69
N PHE A 566 -30.78 -14.61 10.12
CA PHE A 566 -29.66 -13.81 10.64
C PHE A 566 -29.81 -12.33 10.32
N ASP A 567 -30.92 -11.76 10.77
CA ASP A 567 -31.21 -10.34 10.67
C ASP A 567 -30.41 -9.54 11.71
N LEU A 568 -29.54 -8.64 11.23
CA LEU A 568 -28.61 -7.80 11.99
C LEU A 568 -29.27 -6.85 13.01
N PHE A 569 -30.61 -6.77 13.03
CA PHE A 569 -31.37 -5.80 13.83
C PHE A 569 -32.34 -6.41 14.86
N HIS A 570 -32.43 -7.75 14.99
CA HIS A 570 -33.35 -8.37 15.96
C HIS A 570 -32.94 -8.23 17.43
N GLY A 571 -31.82 -7.56 17.74
CA GLY A 571 -31.47 -7.15 19.10
C GLY A 571 -32.00 -5.76 19.52
N LEU A 572 -32.60 -4.99 18.62
CA LEU A 572 -33.05 -3.60 18.87
C LEU A 572 -34.56 -3.40 18.89
N ALA A 573 -35.34 -4.45 18.59
CA ALA A 573 -36.75 -4.58 18.92
C ALA A 573 -36.84 -5.85 19.77
N ASP A 574 -36.99 -5.80 21.10
CA ASP A 574 -38.31 -5.49 21.62
C ASP A 574 -38.36 -4.77 22.98
N HIS A 575 -37.26 -4.56 23.73
CA HIS A 575 -37.36 -3.76 24.97
C HIS A 575 -36.05 -3.06 25.36
N PRO A 576 -35.99 -1.71 25.48
CA PRO A 576 -34.87 -1.04 26.13
C PRO A 576 -34.84 -1.39 27.62
N SER A 577 -33.67 -1.79 28.12
CA SER A 577 -33.41 -2.26 29.50
C SER A 577 -33.56 -1.18 30.61
N TYR A 578 -34.33 -0.12 30.37
CA TYR A 578 -34.56 0.98 31.33
C TYR A 578 -36.04 1.37 31.50
N SER A 579 -37.00 0.48 31.18
CA SER A 579 -38.38 0.69 31.63
C SER A 579 -38.50 0.35 33.12
N LYS A 580 -38.37 1.37 33.99
CA LYS A 580 -38.86 1.32 35.37
C LYS A 580 -40.31 0.83 35.36
N LYS A 581 -40.57 -0.35 35.91
CA LYS A 581 -41.94 -0.74 36.31
C LYS A 581 -42.38 0.22 37.42
N ARG A 582 -43.30 1.13 37.10
CA ARG A 582 -44.15 1.78 38.11
C ARG A 582 -45.24 0.78 38.46
N ASN A 583 -45.21 0.29 39.70
CA ASN A 583 -46.42 -0.16 40.38
C ASN A 583 -47.23 1.06 40.83
#